data_AF-A0A662K7S0-F1
#
_entry.id   AF-A0A662K7S0-F1
#
_cell.length_a   1.000
_cell.length_b   1.000
_cell.length_c   1.000
_cell.angle_alpha   90.00
_cell.angle_beta   90.00
_cell.angle_gamma   90.00
#
_symmetry.space_group_name_H-M   'P 1'
#
loop_
_entity.id
_entity.type
_entity.pdbx_description
1 polymer ?
#
loop_
_entity_poly.entity_id
_entity_poly.type
_entity_poly.pdbx_seq_one_letter_code
_entity_poly.pdbx_strand_id
1 'polypeptide(L)'
;MKLLLSIDDNLVKRLEKYCKDHKLPKSTVIENLLKDFFEKGSTKDDIKNITWSKPLPLRYGGTCVKCKRRIEAGELALLSKGVEGWLFLCYDCYLKINEKASDDVKRIYKYYKELRKVKNLLNYARAELDEVVDKINLYEMYDKLDKLDDELYSTIRSLYDYLEKVESNVDLKKILEEIEKIREELLKISEFITYFLKKKRKKKVIEV
;
A
#
# COMPACT_ATOMS: atom_id res chain seq x y z
N MET A 1 24.27 45.14 28.55
CA MET A 1 22.81 45.41 28.55
C MET A 1 22.15 44.44 29.52
N LYS A 2 21.26 44.87 30.42
CA LYS A 2 20.55 43.95 31.32
C LYS A 2 19.16 43.68 30.74
N LEU A 3 18.84 42.40 30.53
CA LEU A 3 17.55 41.94 30.02
C LEU A 3 16.77 41.33 31.18
N LEU A 4 15.56 41.82 31.45
CA LEU A 4 14.62 41.21 32.39
C LEU A 4 13.59 40.41 31.60
N LEU A 5 13.49 39.12 31.89
CA LEU A 5 12.56 38.19 31.27
C LEU A 5 11.68 37.55 32.35
N SER A 6 10.37 37.52 32.11
CA SER A 6 9.44 36.74 32.93
C SER A 6 9.33 35.35 32.32
N ILE A 7 9.68 34.33 33.09
CA ILE A 7 9.72 32.92 32.67
C ILE A 7 8.97 32.11 33.72
N ASP A 8 8.30 31.04 33.30
CA ASP A 8 7.62 30.09 34.20
C ASP A 8 8.57 29.58 35.31
N ASP A 9 8.13 29.68 36.57
CA ASP A 9 8.87 29.28 37.78
C ASP A 9 9.37 27.83 37.72
N ASN A 10 8.65 26.92 37.05
CA ASN A 10 9.06 25.54 36.90
C ASN A 10 10.30 25.40 36.01
N LEU A 11 10.37 26.20 34.93
CA LEU A 11 11.53 26.24 34.05
C LEU A 11 12.74 26.89 34.74
N VAL A 12 12.50 27.93 35.54
CA VAL A 12 13.55 28.56 36.36
C VAL A 12 14.17 27.55 37.33
N LYS A 13 13.34 26.77 38.04
CA LYS A 13 13.81 25.71 38.96
C LYS A 13 14.61 24.63 38.23
N ARG A 14 14.20 24.22 37.03
CA ARG A 14 14.92 23.23 36.22
C ARG A 14 16.27 23.77 35.73
N LEU A 15 16.32 25.02 35.26
CA LEU A 15 17.54 25.68 34.85
C LEU A 15 18.51 25.83 36.02
N GLU A 16 18.02 26.21 37.20
CA GLU A 16 18.80 26.31 38.42
C GLU A 16 19.44 24.99 38.83
N LYS A 17 18.66 23.91 38.77
CA LYS A 17 19.15 22.57 39.08
C LYS A 17 20.26 22.17 38.11
N TYR A 18 20.03 22.35 36.81
CA TYR A 18 21.03 22.06 35.77
C TYR A 18 22.32 22.88 35.96
N CYS A 19 22.21 24.17 36.26
CA CYS A 19 23.38 25.03 36.50
C CYS A 19 24.18 24.59 37.74
N LYS A 20 23.49 24.14 38.80
CA LYS A 20 24.14 23.60 40.01
C LYS A 20 24.85 22.29 39.72
N ASP A 21 24.19 21.36 39.05
CA ASP A 21 24.73 20.03 38.74
C ASP A 21 25.97 20.12 37.84
N HIS A 22 25.99 21.09 36.90
CA HIS A 22 27.07 21.28 35.94
C HIS A 22 28.06 22.41 36.30
N LYS A 23 27.90 23.08 37.46
CA LYS A 23 28.73 24.21 37.92
C LYS A 23 28.89 25.32 36.87
N LEU A 24 27.82 25.65 36.17
CA LEU A 24 27.81 26.70 35.14
C LEU A 24 27.02 27.93 35.60
N PRO A 25 27.45 29.15 35.20
CA PRO A 25 26.64 30.34 35.43
C PRO A 25 25.36 30.30 34.58
N LYS A 26 24.23 30.75 35.15
CA LYS A 26 22.95 30.85 34.42
C LYS A 26 23.09 31.66 33.13
N SER A 27 23.87 32.74 33.16
CA SER A 27 24.13 33.60 31.99
C SER A 27 24.79 32.82 30.86
N THR A 28 25.80 31.99 31.16
CA THR A 28 26.51 31.19 30.17
C THR A 28 25.60 30.16 29.51
N VAL A 29 24.70 29.53 30.28
CA VAL A 29 23.73 28.57 29.74
C VAL A 29 22.74 29.27 28.81
N ILE A 30 22.22 30.42 29.22
CA ILE A 30 21.27 31.21 28.41
C ILE A 30 21.95 31.74 27.14
N GLU A 31 23.15 32.29 27.24
CA GLU A 31 23.92 32.79 26.10
C GLU A 31 24.24 31.68 25.09
N ASN A 32 24.62 30.49 25.56
CA ASN A 32 24.89 29.35 24.69
C ASN A 32 23.61 28.85 24.00
N LEU A 33 22.47 28.81 24.71
CA LEU A 33 21.19 28.44 24.11
C LEU A 33 20.72 29.47 23.07
N LEU A 34 20.92 30.76 23.35
CA LEU A 34 20.61 31.83 22.40
C LEU A 34 21.53 31.80 21.19
N LYS A 35 22.85 31.57 21.39
CA LYS A 35 23.79 31.36 20.29
C LYS A 35 23.40 30.16 19.46
N ASP A 36 23.12 29.01 20.08
CA ASP A 36 22.62 27.83 19.38
C ASP A 36 21.33 28.12 18.62
N PHE A 37 20.40 28.88 19.19
CA PHE A 37 19.14 29.25 18.53
C PHE A 37 19.35 30.17 17.33
N PHE A 38 20.26 31.15 17.43
CA PHE A 38 20.57 32.07 16.34
C PHE A 38 21.49 31.45 15.27
N GLU A 39 22.44 30.60 15.65
CA GLU A 39 23.37 29.90 14.75
C GLU A 39 22.71 28.72 14.04
N LYS A 40 21.82 27.98 14.71
CA LYS A 40 21.04 26.89 14.08
C LYS A 40 19.81 27.40 13.32
N GLY A 41 19.58 28.72 13.32
CA GLY A 41 18.51 29.36 12.57
C GLY A 41 17.12 29.07 13.15
N SER A 42 16.21 30.03 12.98
CA SER A 42 14.78 29.78 13.19
C SER A 42 14.35 28.54 12.43
N THR A 43 13.42 27.76 13.00
CA THR A 43 12.74 26.54 12.50
C THR A 43 11.98 26.66 11.15
N LYS A 44 12.57 27.39 10.21
CA LYS A 44 12.32 27.40 8.77
C LYS A 44 13.68 27.16 8.12
N ASP A 45 14.26 25.98 8.35
CA ASP A 45 15.41 25.53 7.59
C ASP A 45 15.08 25.63 6.11
N ASP A 46 15.75 26.56 5.41
CA ASP A 46 15.76 26.57 3.97
C ASP A 46 16.27 25.20 3.51
N ILE A 47 15.39 24.40 2.91
CA ILE A 47 15.66 23.08 2.31
C ILE A 47 16.94 23.07 1.44
N LYS A 48 17.37 24.25 0.99
CA LYS A 48 18.60 24.52 0.23
C LYS A 48 19.90 24.34 1.02
N ASN A 49 19.91 24.54 2.34
CA ASN A 49 21.12 24.49 3.17
C ASN A 49 21.31 23.14 3.89
N ILE A 50 20.34 22.24 3.76
CA ILE A 50 20.39 20.90 4.34
C ILE A 50 21.31 20.01 3.49
N THR A 51 22.31 19.37 4.10
CA THR A 51 23.14 18.37 3.41
C THR A 51 22.33 17.11 3.15
N TRP A 52 22.06 16.83 1.88
CA TRP A 52 21.31 15.65 1.45
C TRP A 52 22.26 14.48 1.14
N SER A 53 21.85 13.26 1.49
CA SER A 53 22.57 12.05 1.09
C SER A 53 22.59 11.87 -0.44
N LYS A 54 23.43 10.96 -0.93
CA LYS A 54 23.26 10.42 -2.29
C LYS A 54 21.86 9.78 -2.42
N PRO A 55 21.27 9.73 -3.63
CA PRO A 55 20.02 9.04 -3.86
C PRO A 55 20.16 7.56 -3.49
N LEU A 56 19.33 7.10 -2.57
CA LEU A 56 19.36 5.73 -2.05
C LEU A 56 17.95 5.12 -2.13
N PRO A 57 17.85 3.82 -2.44
CA PRO A 57 16.58 3.12 -2.37
C PRO A 57 16.16 2.98 -0.90
N LEU A 58 14.94 3.42 -0.57
CA LEU A 58 14.43 3.30 0.79
C LEU A 58 14.06 1.85 1.13
N ARG A 59 14.49 1.36 2.29
CA ARG A 59 14.03 0.07 2.82
C ARG A 59 12.61 0.12 3.35
N TYR A 60 12.23 1.26 3.93
CA TYR A 60 10.92 1.51 4.50
C TYR A 60 10.35 2.79 3.91
N GLY A 61 9.04 2.80 3.65
CA GLY A 61 8.38 3.96 3.06
C GLY A 61 8.49 5.21 3.94
N GLY A 62 8.51 6.37 3.30
CA GLY A 62 8.64 7.68 3.96
C GLY A 62 7.71 8.72 3.36
N THR A 63 7.75 9.96 3.85
CA THR A 63 6.98 11.08 3.27
C THR A 63 7.92 12.17 2.81
N CYS A 64 7.79 12.59 1.56
CA CYS A 64 8.61 13.66 1.00
C CYS A 64 8.33 14.98 1.72
N VAL A 65 9.36 15.63 2.25
CA VAL A 65 9.23 16.91 2.96
C VAL A 65 8.70 18.02 2.07
N LYS A 66 9.02 17.97 0.77
CA LYS A 66 8.67 19.02 -0.20
C LYS A 66 7.27 18.87 -0.79
N CYS A 67 6.94 17.71 -1.36
CA CYS A 67 5.66 17.50 -2.04
C CYS A 67 4.66 16.68 -1.22
N LYS A 68 5.01 16.26 0.00
CA LYS A 68 4.19 15.42 0.89
C LYS A 68 3.74 14.07 0.29
N ARG A 69 4.25 13.69 -0.89
CA ARG A 69 4.03 12.37 -1.49
C ARG A 69 4.63 11.29 -0.60
N ARG A 70 3.89 10.20 -0.40
CA ARG A 70 4.40 8.96 0.19
C ARG A 70 5.40 8.31 -0.78
N ILE A 71 6.61 8.08 -0.29
CA ILE A 71 7.70 7.39 -0.99
C ILE A 71 7.60 5.92 -0.61
N GLU A 72 7.48 5.04 -1.61
CA GLU A 72 7.34 3.61 -1.37
C GLU A 72 8.70 2.95 -1.09
N ALA A 73 8.66 1.76 -0.47
CA ALA A 73 9.87 0.96 -0.30
C ALA A 73 10.45 0.61 -1.68
N GLY A 74 11.76 0.75 -1.85
CA GLY A 74 12.48 0.58 -3.11
C GLY A 74 12.51 1.83 -4.01
N GLU A 75 11.74 2.88 -3.71
CA GLU A 75 11.89 4.16 -4.42
C GLU A 75 13.15 4.92 -3.96
N LEU A 76 13.76 5.66 -4.89
CA LEU A 76 14.91 6.50 -4.61
C LEU A 76 14.49 7.75 -3.83
N ALA A 77 15.19 8.02 -2.73
CA ALA A 77 15.06 9.25 -1.97
C ALA A 77 16.42 9.73 -1.48
N LEU A 78 16.48 11.01 -1.14
CA LEU A 78 17.59 11.60 -0.42
C LEU A 78 17.19 11.76 1.03
N LEU A 79 18.12 11.44 1.93
CA LEU A 79 17.94 11.47 3.36
C LEU A 79 18.72 12.63 3.94
N SER A 80 18.16 13.29 4.94
CA SER A 80 18.93 14.19 5.80
C SER A 80 18.45 14.13 7.24
N LYS A 81 19.32 14.51 8.17
CA LYS A 81 19.00 14.56 9.60
C LYS A 81 18.51 15.96 9.95
N GLY A 82 17.22 16.11 10.17
CA GLY A 82 16.61 17.32 10.70
C GLY A 82 16.56 17.33 12.23
N VAL A 83 16.05 18.42 12.80
CA VAL A 83 15.92 18.62 14.26
C VAL A 83 14.97 17.60 14.89
N GLU A 84 13.88 17.26 14.19
CA GLU A 84 12.84 16.33 14.68
C GLU A 84 13.02 14.88 14.20
N GLY A 85 14.07 14.61 13.42
CA GLY A 85 14.35 13.26 12.90
C GLY A 85 14.79 13.24 11.44
N TRP A 86 14.65 12.08 10.80
CA TRP A 86 15.05 11.89 9.41
C TRP A 86 14.04 12.55 8.45
N LEU A 87 14.57 13.41 7.58
CA LEU A 87 13.85 14.07 6.50
C LEU A 87 14.09 13.32 5.19
N PHE A 88 13.03 13.12 4.42
CA PHE A 88 13.07 12.43 3.14
C PHE A 88 12.73 13.40 2.01
N LEU A 89 13.55 13.44 0.97
CA LEU A 89 13.26 14.16 -0.26
C LEU A 89 13.12 13.15 -1.40
N CYS A 90 11.95 13.09 -2.03
CA CYS A 90 11.77 12.18 -3.16
C CYS A 90 12.68 12.58 -4.32
N TYR A 91 13.14 11.59 -5.08
CA TYR A 91 14.07 11.82 -6.18
C TYR A 91 13.49 12.75 -7.26
N ASP A 92 12.17 12.72 -7.50
CA ASP A 92 11.46 13.67 -8.36
C ASP A 92 11.68 15.13 -7.93
N CYS A 93 11.53 15.40 -6.63
CA CYS A 93 11.69 16.74 -6.09
C CYS A 93 13.14 17.21 -6.19
N TYR A 94 14.09 16.30 -5.96
CA TYR A 94 15.51 16.57 -6.14
C TYR A 94 15.86 16.89 -7.59
N LEU A 95 15.43 16.06 -8.54
CA LEU A 95 15.69 16.27 -9.96
C LEU A 95 15.04 17.56 -10.47
N LYS A 96 13.80 17.86 -10.05
CA LYS A 96 13.12 19.12 -10.41
C LYS A 96 13.84 20.37 -9.89
N ILE A 97 14.48 20.30 -8.72
CA ILE A 97 15.28 21.43 -8.18
C ILE A 97 16.56 21.60 -9.00
N ASN A 98 17.20 20.49 -9.36
CA ASN A 98 18.50 20.48 -10.03
C ASN A 98 18.41 20.42 -11.56
N GLU A 99 17.21 20.49 -12.14
CA GLU A 99 16.98 20.41 -13.59
C GLU A 99 17.75 21.50 -14.37
N LYS A 100 18.04 22.64 -13.74
CA LYS A 100 18.83 23.71 -14.36
C LYS A 100 20.34 23.64 -14.04
N ALA A 101 20.77 22.74 -13.17
CA ALA A 101 22.14 22.70 -12.68
C ALA A 101 23.13 22.07 -13.68
N SER A 102 22.69 21.07 -14.47
CA SER A 102 23.50 20.50 -15.56
C SER A 102 22.63 19.81 -16.61
N ASP A 103 23.15 19.68 -17.83
CA ASP A 103 22.45 18.99 -18.91
C ASP A 103 22.34 17.47 -18.69
N ASP A 104 23.24 16.90 -17.89
CA ASP A 104 23.15 15.50 -17.47
C ASP A 104 21.98 15.26 -16.52
N VAL A 105 21.73 16.18 -15.57
CA VAL A 105 20.58 16.09 -14.67
C VAL A 105 19.26 16.24 -15.44
N LYS A 106 19.21 17.09 -16.47
CA LYS A 106 18.04 17.17 -17.38
C LYS A 106 17.78 15.85 -18.09
N ARG A 107 18.83 15.23 -18.65
CA ARG A 107 18.73 13.93 -19.34
C ARG A 107 18.24 12.85 -18.38
N ILE A 108 18.84 12.75 -17.19
CA ILE A 108 18.43 11.80 -16.14
C ILE A 108 16.97 12.01 -15.75
N TYR A 109 16.53 13.27 -15.58
CA TYR A 109 15.14 13.57 -15.24
C TYR A 109 14.16 13.17 -16.33
N LYS A 110 14.51 13.37 -17.61
CA LYS A 110 13.70 12.89 -18.74
C LYS A 110 13.57 11.37 -18.72
N TYR A 111 14.67 10.64 -18.59
CA TYR A 111 14.63 9.17 -18.52
C TYR A 111 13.87 8.65 -17.29
N TYR A 112 14.02 9.31 -16.14
CA TYR A 112 13.30 8.94 -14.92
C TYR A 112 11.79 9.09 -15.05
N LYS A 113 11.32 10.17 -15.70
CA LYS A 113 9.89 10.35 -16.03
C LYS A 113 9.37 9.26 -16.95
N GLU A 114 10.11 8.91 -18.00
CA GLU A 114 9.71 7.85 -18.92
C GLU A 114 9.69 6.49 -18.22
N LEU A 115 10.70 6.16 -17.41
CA LEU A 115 10.71 4.94 -16.59
C LEU A 115 9.48 4.86 -15.68
N ARG A 116 9.05 5.99 -15.09
CA ARG A 116 7.86 6.05 -14.25
C ARG A 116 6.57 5.80 -15.04
N LYS A 117 6.45 6.38 -16.25
CA LYS A 117 5.32 6.09 -17.13
C LYS A 117 5.26 4.60 -17.47
N VAL A 118 6.40 4.01 -17.84
CA VAL A 118 6.50 2.56 -18.14
C VAL A 118 6.12 1.72 -16.92
N LYS A 119 6.59 2.06 -15.72
CA LYS A 119 6.20 1.36 -14.48
C LYS A 119 4.69 1.46 -14.20
N ASN A 120 4.09 2.63 -14.41
CA ASN A 120 2.65 2.80 -14.23
C ASN A 120 1.86 1.97 -15.26
N LEU A 121 2.28 1.96 -16.52
CA LEU A 121 1.70 1.13 -17.57
C LEU A 121 1.84 -0.36 -17.24
N LEU A 122 2.99 -0.79 -16.73
CA LEU A 122 3.22 -2.16 -16.29
C LEU A 122 2.30 -2.54 -15.13
N ASN A 123 2.14 -1.67 -14.13
CA ASN A 123 1.24 -1.92 -13.00
C ASN A 123 -0.22 -2.00 -13.45
N TYR A 124 -0.62 -1.14 -14.40
CA TYR A 124 -1.94 -1.19 -15.01
C TYR A 124 -2.16 -2.51 -15.77
N ALA A 125 -1.22 -2.89 -16.64
CA ALA A 125 -1.28 -4.15 -17.39
C ALA A 125 -1.29 -5.38 -16.47
N ARG A 126 -0.56 -5.35 -15.35
CA ARG A 126 -0.61 -6.41 -14.34
C ARG A 126 -1.98 -6.51 -13.69
N ALA A 127 -2.58 -5.39 -13.31
CA ALA A 127 -3.92 -5.39 -12.74
C ALA A 127 -4.97 -5.93 -13.74
N GLU A 128 -4.86 -5.57 -15.03
CA GLU A 128 -5.72 -6.14 -16.08
C GLU A 128 -5.50 -7.64 -16.26
N LEU A 129 -4.24 -8.10 -16.21
CA LEU A 129 -3.91 -9.52 -16.30
C LEU A 129 -4.50 -10.30 -15.13
N ASP A 130 -4.36 -9.79 -13.90
CA ASP A 130 -4.92 -10.41 -12.70
C ASP A 130 -6.45 -10.53 -12.82
N GLU A 131 -7.13 -9.49 -13.30
CA GLU A 131 -8.57 -9.55 -13.56
C GLU A 131 -8.96 -10.59 -14.62
N VAL A 132 -8.13 -10.79 -15.65
CA VAL A 132 -8.37 -11.79 -16.70
C VAL A 132 -8.15 -13.19 -16.14
N VAL A 133 -7.08 -13.40 -15.37
CA VAL A 133 -6.80 -14.68 -14.70
C VAL A 133 -7.93 -15.06 -13.76
N ASP A 134 -8.43 -14.11 -12.95
CA ASP A 134 -9.59 -14.33 -12.09
C ASP A 134 -10.84 -14.77 -12.86
N LYS A 135 -11.07 -14.19 -14.05
CA LYS A 135 -12.18 -14.61 -14.92
C LYS A 135 -11.97 -16.01 -15.46
N ILE A 136 -10.76 -16.36 -15.90
CA ILE A 136 -10.44 -17.70 -16.42
C ILE A 136 -10.67 -18.73 -15.31
N ASN A 137 -10.15 -18.49 -14.11
CA ASN A 137 -10.35 -19.37 -12.96
C ASN A 137 -11.84 -19.60 -12.66
N LEU A 138 -12.67 -18.55 -12.74
CA LEU A 138 -14.12 -18.68 -12.57
C LEU A 138 -14.77 -19.53 -13.67
N TYR A 139 -14.35 -19.40 -14.93
CA TYR A 139 -14.86 -20.23 -16.03
C TYR A 139 -14.42 -21.70 -15.88
N GLU A 140 -13.18 -21.95 -15.46
CA GLU A 140 -12.70 -23.31 -15.18
C GLU A 140 -13.44 -23.96 -14.02
N MET A 141 -13.77 -23.20 -12.97
CA MET A 141 -14.62 -23.68 -11.87
C MET A 141 -16.02 -24.02 -12.36
N TYR A 142 -16.60 -23.20 -13.24
CA TYR A 142 -17.91 -23.45 -13.82
C TYR A 142 -17.92 -24.73 -14.66
N ASP A 143 -16.93 -24.93 -15.55
CA ASP A 143 -16.80 -26.16 -16.35
C ASP A 143 -16.64 -27.43 -15.49
N LYS A 144 -15.94 -27.34 -14.36
CA LYS A 144 -15.84 -28.45 -13.39
C LYS A 144 -17.17 -28.76 -12.71
N LEU A 145 -17.96 -27.73 -12.38
CA LEU A 145 -19.28 -27.91 -11.78
C LEU A 145 -20.27 -28.55 -12.76
N ASP A 146 -20.26 -28.12 -14.02
CA ASP A 146 -21.11 -28.70 -15.06
C ASP A 146 -20.81 -30.20 -15.25
N LYS A 147 -19.52 -30.58 -15.29
CA LYS A 147 -19.12 -32.00 -15.35
C LYS A 147 -19.58 -32.82 -14.14
N LEU A 148 -19.53 -32.24 -12.94
CA LEU A 148 -20.02 -32.90 -11.73
C LEU A 148 -21.54 -33.09 -11.75
N ASP A 149 -22.31 -32.13 -12.29
CA ASP A 149 -23.77 -32.30 -12.44
C ASP A 149 -24.10 -33.41 -13.45
N ASP A 150 -23.37 -33.51 -14.56
CA ASP A 150 -23.53 -34.60 -15.53
C ASP A 150 -23.25 -35.97 -14.90
N GLU A 151 -22.17 -36.10 -14.12
CA GLU A 151 -21.82 -37.33 -13.41
C GLU A 151 -22.89 -37.71 -12.37
N LEU A 152 -23.36 -36.75 -11.57
CA LEU A 152 -24.43 -36.96 -10.60
C LEU A 152 -25.74 -37.37 -11.28
N TYR A 153 -26.11 -36.69 -12.38
CA TYR A 153 -27.31 -37.00 -13.13
C TYR A 153 -27.27 -38.44 -13.68
N SER A 154 -26.13 -38.87 -14.23
CA SER A 154 -25.95 -40.24 -14.71
C SER A 154 -26.03 -41.28 -13.59
N THR A 155 -25.52 -40.94 -12.40
CA THR A 155 -25.56 -41.79 -11.21
C THR A 155 -26.98 -41.92 -10.68
N ILE A 156 -27.72 -40.81 -10.54
CA ILE A 156 -29.13 -40.79 -10.13
C ILE A 156 -29.96 -41.66 -11.07
N ARG A 157 -29.79 -41.50 -12.38
CA ARG A 157 -30.51 -42.29 -13.38
C ARG A 157 -30.23 -43.79 -13.23
N SER A 158 -28.96 -44.16 -13.05
CA SER A 158 -28.55 -45.56 -12.85
C SER A 158 -29.15 -46.15 -11.56
N LEU A 159 -29.29 -45.36 -10.50
CA LEU A 159 -29.93 -45.76 -9.25
C LEU A 159 -31.44 -45.96 -9.41
N TYR A 160 -32.11 -45.07 -10.15
CA TYR A 160 -33.52 -45.25 -10.51
C TYR A 160 -33.74 -46.53 -11.31
N ASP A 161 -32.94 -46.76 -12.37
CA ASP A 161 -33.01 -47.98 -13.19
C ASP A 161 -32.77 -49.26 -12.38
N TYR A 162 -31.98 -49.19 -11.30
CA TYR A 162 -31.75 -50.31 -10.38
C TYR A 162 -32.90 -50.51 -9.40
N LEU A 163 -33.44 -49.43 -8.83
CA LEU A 163 -34.60 -49.47 -7.92
C LEU A 163 -35.87 -49.98 -8.60
N GLU A 164 -36.03 -49.76 -9.91
CA GLU A 164 -37.12 -50.37 -10.69
C GLU A 164 -36.98 -51.90 -10.80
N LYS A 165 -35.75 -52.42 -10.78
CA LYS A 165 -35.46 -53.86 -10.92
C LYS A 165 -35.45 -54.62 -9.59
N VAL A 166 -35.22 -53.92 -8.48
CA VAL A 166 -35.13 -54.52 -7.14
C VAL A 166 -36.29 -53.97 -6.31
N GLU A 167 -37.25 -54.83 -5.96
CA GLU A 167 -38.41 -54.46 -5.12
C GLU A 167 -37.98 -53.62 -3.90
N SER A 168 -38.27 -52.33 -3.96
CA SER A 168 -38.28 -51.36 -2.85
C SER A 168 -37.19 -51.52 -1.78
N ASN A 169 -35.91 -51.44 -2.13
CA ASN A 169 -34.85 -51.34 -1.11
C ASN A 169 -34.89 -49.94 -0.43
N VAL A 170 -35.28 -49.90 0.84
CA VAL A 170 -35.47 -48.68 1.64
C VAL A 170 -34.18 -47.88 1.83
N ASP A 171 -33.04 -48.54 1.95
CA ASP A 171 -31.75 -47.85 2.15
C ASP A 171 -31.25 -47.17 0.87
N LEU A 172 -31.47 -47.80 -0.28
CA LEU A 172 -31.18 -47.20 -1.59
C LEU A 172 -32.04 -45.96 -1.87
N LYS A 173 -33.30 -45.93 -1.44
CA LYS A 173 -34.15 -44.74 -1.54
C LYS A 173 -33.59 -43.56 -0.74
N LYS A 174 -33.10 -43.80 0.49
CA LYS A 174 -32.47 -42.76 1.31
C LYS A 174 -31.20 -42.21 0.66
N ILE A 175 -30.36 -43.09 0.12
CA ILE A 175 -29.14 -42.69 -0.60
C ILE A 175 -29.50 -41.85 -1.83
N LEU A 176 -30.56 -42.23 -2.56
CA LEU A 176 -31.02 -41.47 -3.72
C LEU A 176 -31.51 -40.07 -3.33
N GLU A 177 -32.30 -39.94 -2.26
CA GLU A 177 -32.74 -38.65 -1.73
C GLU A 177 -31.56 -37.77 -1.29
N GLU A 178 -30.50 -38.34 -0.71
CA GLU A 178 -29.29 -37.60 -0.34
C GLU A 178 -28.52 -37.10 -1.57
N ILE A 179 -28.38 -37.94 -2.60
CA ILE A 179 -27.72 -37.57 -3.86
C ILE A 179 -28.52 -36.47 -4.59
N GLU A 180 -29.85 -36.55 -4.58
CA GLU A 180 -30.71 -35.51 -5.14
C GLU A 180 -30.56 -34.17 -4.40
N LYS A 181 -30.47 -34.18 -3.07
CA LYS A 181 -30.18 -32.98 -2.27
C LYS A 181 -28.83 -32.36 -2.63
N ILE A 182 -27.78 -33.18 -2.75
CA ILE A 182 -26.45 -32.73 -3.16
C ILE A 182 -26.52 -32.07 -4.54
N ARG A 183 -27.27 -32.66 -5.47
CA ARG A 183 -27.46 -32.10 -6.81
C ARG A 183 -28.20 -30.76 -6.78
N GLU A 184 -29.27 -30.63 -6.00
CA GLU A 184 -29.97 -29.35 -5.83
C GLU A 184 -29.07 -28.25 -5.25
N GLU A 185 -28.21 -28.59 -4.29
CA GLU A 185 -27.23 -27.65 -3.74
C GLU A 185 -26.18 -27.23 -4.79
N LEU A 186 -25.71 -28.16 -5.61
CA LEU A 186 -24.79 -27.86 -6.71
C LEU A 186 -25.43 -26.96 -7.78
N LEU A 187 -26.70 -27.18 -8.12
CA LEU A 187 -27.44 -26.30 -9.04
C LEU A 187 -27.56 -24.88 -8.47
N LYS A 188 -27.87 -24.73 -7.17
CA LYS A 188 -27.90 -23.42 -6.50
C LYS A 188 -26.54 -22.71 -6.56
N ILE A 189 -25.45 -23.46 -6.37
CA ILE A 189 -24.08 -22.92 -6.48
C ILE A 189 -23.77 -22.49 -7.93
N SER A 190 -24.14 -23.30 -8.92
CA SER A 190 -23.97 -22.99 -10.34
C SER A 190 -24.76 -21.74 -10.77
N GLU A 191 -26.01 -21.63 -10.33
CA GLU A 191 -26.86 -20.46 -10.56
C GLU A 191 -26.29 -19.20 -9.92
N PHE A 192 -25.79 -19.31 -8.69
CA PHE A 192 -25.11 -18.22 -7.99
C PHE A 192 -23.87 -17.74 -8.76
N ILE A 193 -23.01 -18.67 -9.19
CA ILE A 193 -21.83 -18.34 -10.01
C ILE A 193 -22.25 -17.65 -11.31
N THR A 194 -23.26 -18.18 -12.00
CA THR A 194 -23.80 -17.62 -13.24
C THR A 194 -24.36 -16.21 -13.04
N TYR A 195 -25.09 -15.96 -11.95
CA TYR A 195 -25.59 -14.65 -11.58
C TYR A 195 -24.43 -13.67 -11.32
N PHE A 196 -23.41 -14.09 -10.59
CA PHE A 196 -22.21 -13.27 -10.34
C PHE A 196 -21.47 -12.93 -11.64
N LEU A 197 -21.34 -13.87 -12.56
CA LEU A 197 -20.76 -13.66 -13.89
C LEU A 197 -21.59 -12.66 -14.71
N LYS A 198 -22.92 -12.81 -14.74
CA LYS A 198 -23.84 -11.90 -15.47
C LYS A 198 -23.87 -10.48 -14.87
N LYS A 199 -23.84 -10.36 -13.54
CA LYS A 199 -23.84 -9.06 -12.84
C LYS A 199 -22.53 -8.29 -13.05
N LYS A 200 -21.38 -8.98 -13.09
CA LYS A 200 -20.09 -8.37 -13.44
C LYS A 200 -20.04 -7.90 -14.91
N ARG A 201 -20.70 -8.59 -15.85
CA ARG A 201 -20.81 -8.12 -17.26
C ARG A 201 -21.56 -6.79 -17.38
N LYS A 202 -22.64 -6.57 -16.62
CA LYS A 202 -23.43 -5.32 -16.68
C LYS A 202 -22.72 -4.09 -16.10
N LYS A 203 -21.75 -4.26 -15.19
CA LYS A 203 -20.99 -3.14 -14.58
C LYS A 203 -19.86 -2.58 -15.46
N LYS A 204 -19.52 -3.23 -16.59
CA LYS A 204 -18.40 -2.84 -17.47
C LYS A 204 -18.81 -2.21 -18.81
N VAL A 205 -20.08 -1.83 -18.99
CA VAL A 205 -20.42 -0.85 -20.05
C VAL A 205 -20.23 0.54 -19.44
N ILE A 206 -18.97 0.93 -19.27
CA ILE A 206 -18.62 2.34 -19.15
C ILE A 206 -18.38 2.77 -20.60
N GLU A 207 -19.29 3.61 -21.09
CA GLU A 207 -19.19 4.29 -22.37
C GLU A 207 -17.81 4.97 -22.46
N VAL A 208 -17.07 4.62 -23.52
CA VAL A 208 -15.94 5.42 -24.03
C VAL A 208 -16.48 6.26 -25.17
#